data_AF-A0AAD7H9W3-F1
#
_entry.id   AF-A0AAD7H9W3-F1
#
_cell.length_a   1.000
_cell.length_b   1.000
_cell.length_c   1.000
_cell.angle_alpha   90.00
_cell.angle_beta   90.00
_cell.angle_gamma   90.00
#
_symmetry.space_group_name_H-M   'P 1'
#
loop_
_entity.id
_entity.type
_entity.pdbx_description
1 polymer ?
#
loop_
_entity_poly.entity_id
_entity_poly.type
_entity_poly.pdbx_seq_one_letter_code
_entity_poly.pdbx_strand_id
1 'polypeptide(L)'
;MHTTPSYATVAATAAPAAKPRTTGNEAHPQPGAQGTPAPQAAPAVAAPNPVPNTAPTAAAFNPANAAAAPNPALGATANPAPAAVAPNPACGTAFNLAPSAAALSLPPGAAAPNPAPGAAPNLAPSVAAAPTLQAQRRKPIRAVLYARKGLAGVLEGADPDRRKRVLASMKEALTSIFNNSDKGAVTHAVVHQALWEYIVAVNSSCDEADAEKQLREIFEVKCQDVLAELVHTKDGSRVVREFLARGNAKDRKQILKVLKPHVEHMCIDDDAQLVLFTALDVIERSSRRRKGGRTLLYLLVPRTRRHFMPAQIALLAETDDIRAKTSKKTRKVREAEVRAGASEALIKWVKDKGALLLRETAASLVVTEIMLFAEGDKTGVIETLLHAASAAYPCAEEDAPHPIDLPHAARLYKTLLQGGHFNRSSGATEQSTAWDGAALTVKFVEAVLMGKEEEEAKEARKTLKGWFGKEVVKEIEGGETKGKKVLLEKIAAL
;
A
#
# COMPACT_ATOMS: atom_id res chain seq x y z
N MET A 1 37.19 -1.79 25.10
CA MET A 1 36.22 -1.28 26.09
C MET A 1 35.37 -0.23 25.39
N HIS A 2 34.05 -0.24 25.32
CA HIS A 2 33.02 -1.24 25.60
C HIS A 2 31.81 -0.91 24.71
N THR A 3 31.04 -1.95 24.48
CA THR A 3 29.89 -2.18 23.61
C THR A 3 28.65 -1.31 23.90
N THR A 4 27.87 -1.07 22.85
CA THR A 4 26.45 -0.63 22.84
C THR A 4 25.52 -1.63 23.52
N PRO A 5 24.33 -1.23 24.04
CA PRO A 5 23.24 -2.16 24.28
C PRO A 5 21.98 -1.91 23.43
N SER A 6 21.40 -3.06 23.06
CA SER A 6 20.14 -3.32 22.36
C SER A 6 18.93 -3.15 23.29
N TYR A 7 17.80 -2.69 22.75
CA TYR A 7 16.50 -2.70 23.44
C TYR A 7 15.84 -4.08 23.32
N ALA A 8 15.38 -4.61 24.46
CA ALA A 8 14.65 -5.86 24.59
C ALA A 8 13.22 -5.62 25.10
N THR A 9 12.31 -6.42 24.59
CA THR A 9 10.87 -6.51 24.83
C THR A 9 10.54 -6.92 26.27
N VAL A 10 9.57 -6.25 26.90
CA VAL A 10 8.99 -6.64 28.20
C VAL A 10 7.65 -7.33 27.97
N ALA A 11 7.54 -8.59 28.39
CA ALA A 11 6.29 -9.35 28.52
C ALA A 11 6.03 -9.60 30.01
N ALA A 12 4.84 -9.23 30.49
CA ALA A 12 4.39 -9.45 31.85
C ALA A 12 3.43 -10.64 31.91
N THR A 13 3.82 -11.68 32.65
CA THR A 13 3.01 -12.84 33.03
C THR A 13 2.46 -12.64 34.44
N ALA A 14 1.16 -12.87 34.63
CA ALA A 14 0.52 -13.04 35.93
C ALA A 14 -0.10 -14.44 36.02
N ALA A 15 0.29 -15.20 37.04
CA ALA A 15 -0.25 -16.50 37.40
C ALA A 15 -1.38 -16.35 38.44
N PRO A 16 -2.21 -17.39 38.64
CA PRO A 16 -2.74 -17.66 39.97
C PRO A 16 -2.47 -19.10 40.47
N ALA A 17 -2.58 -19.20 41.79
CA ALA A 17 -1.96 -20.15 42.69
C ALA A 17 -2.57 -21.57 42.73
N ALA A 18 -1.74 -22.50 43.20
CA ALA A 18 -2.04 -23.90 43.46
C ALA A 18 -2.42 -24.17 44.93
N LYS A 19 -3.17 -25.26 45.16
CA LYS A 19 -2.92 -26.35 46.16
C LYS A 19 -4.18 -27.24 46.33
N PRO A 20 -4.08 -28.47 46.87
CA PRO A 20 -3.06 -29.50 46.69
C PRO A 20 -3.65 -30.93 46.45
N ARG A 21 -2.73 -31.86 46.14
CA ARG A 21 -2.88 -33.30 45.84
C ARG A 21 -3.35 -34.19 47.02
N THR A 22 -3.98 -35.32 46.67
CA THR A 22 -3.77 -36.68 47.23
C THR A 22 -4.21 -37.74 46.18
N THR A 23 -3.27 -38.47 45.54
CA THR A 23 -2.78 -39.86 45.79
C THR A 23 -3.70 -41.00 45.35
N GLY A 24 -3.12 -41.98 44.62
CA GLY A 24 -3.62 -43.37 44.47
C GLY A 24 -4.13 -43.71 43.06
N ASN A 25 -3.31 -44.19 42.11
CA ASN A 25 -2.85 -45.57 41.86
C ASN A 25 -3.85 -46.46 41.10
N GLU A 26 -3.34 -47.01 39.98
CA GLU A 26 -3.64 -48.31 39.33
C GLU A 26 -4.83 -48.55 38.37
N ALA A 27 -4.47 -49.32 37.32
CA ALA A 27 -5.21 -50.31 36.54
C ALA A 27 -5.99 -49.92 35.26
N HIS A 28 -5.41 -50.33 34.12
CA HIS A 28 -6.11 -50.83 32.91
C HIS A 28 -6.93 -52.10 33.22
N PRO A 29 -7.88 -52.62 32.39
CA PRO A 29 -8.03 -52.48 30.92
C PRO A 29 -9.50 -52.32 30.38
N GLN A 30 -9.64 -52.26 29.03
CA GLN A 30 -10.87 -52.37 28.18
C GLN A 30 -11.66 -53.70 28.39
N PRO A 31 -12.77 -54.09 27.65
CA PRO A 31 -13.43 -53.56 26.42
C PRO A 31 -14.98 -53.71 26.32
N GLY A 32 -15.57 -53.38 25.14
CA GLY A 32 -16.82 -53.97 24.62
C GLY A 32 -17.92 -52.96 24.23
N ALA A 33 -18.15 -52.73 22.93
CA ALA A 33 -19.28 -53.28 22.13
C ALA A 33 -20.60 -52.49 22.34
N GLN A 34 -21.50 -52.18 21.40
CA GLN A 34 -21.75 -52.34 19.96
C GLN A 34 -23.00 -51.45 19.69
N GLY A 35 -23.24 -50.99 18.44
CA GLY A 35 -24.60 -50.57 18.02
C GLY A 35 -24.75 -49.31 17.16
N THR A 36 -24.64 -49.48 15.84
CA THR A 36 -25.17 -48.67 14.71
C THR A 36 -26.72 -48.54 14.71
N PRO A 37 -27.40 -47.84 13.75
CA PRO A 37 -27.17 -46.53 13.11
C PRO A 37 -28.48 -45.67 13.01
N ALA A 38 -28.39 -44.55 12.26
CA ALA A 38 -29.35 -43.44 11.99
C ALA A 38 -30.75 -43.81 11.42
N PRO A 39 -31.68 -42.84 11.22
CA PRO A 39 -31.67 -42.05 9.97
C PRO A 39 -32.20 -40.59 10.03
N GLN A 40 -32.00 -39.90 8.90
CA GLN A 40 -32.35 -38.51 8.53
C GLN A 40 -33.86 -38.31 8.22
N ALA A 41 -34.33 -37.07 8.33
CA ALA A 41 -35.41 -36.52 7.46
C ALA A 41 -35.39 -34.97 7.46
N ALA A 42 -35.65 -34.40 6.27
CA ALA A 42 -35.71 -32.95 5.96
C ALA A 42 -37.19 -32.49 5.74
N PRO A 43 -37.53 -31.44 4.95
CA PRO A 43 -37.93 -30.10 5.42
C PRO A 43 -39.34 -29.62 4.96
N ALA A 44 -39.78 -28.42 5.39
CA ALA A 44 -40.95 -27.69 4.85
C ALA A 44 -40.88 -26.18 5.22
N VAL A 45 -41.67 -25.22 4.72
CA VAL A 45 -41.96 -24.61 3.39
C VAL A 45 -42.86 -23.37 3.68
N ALA A 46 -42.58 -22.22 3.03
CA ALA A 46 -43.44 -21.06 2.63
C ALA A 46 -44.33 -20.19 3.59
N ALA A 47 -44.01 -18.86 3.59
CA ALA A 47 -44.84 -17.63 3.38
C ALA A 47 -46.03 -17.23 4.33
N PRO A 48 -46.63 -16.00 4.27
CA PRO A 48 -46.19 -14.62 3.89
C PRO A 48 -46.58 -13.49 4.92
N ASN A 49 -46.27 -12.22 4.58
CA ASN A 49 -46.55 -10.94 5.31
C ASN A 49 -48.04 -10.65 5.67
N PRO A 50 -48.31 -9.69 6.59
CA PRO A 50 -48.84 -8.39 6.14
C PRO A 50 -48.38 -7.14 6.93
N VAL A 51 -48.50 -5.98 6.26
CA VAL A 51 -48.44 -4.60 6.81
C VAL A 51 -49.81 -4.27 7.43
N PRO A 52 -49.89 -3.39 8.45
CA PRO A 52 -50.73 -2.21 8.25
C PRO A 52 -50.16 -0.89 8.79
N ASN A 53 -50.73 0.16 8.21
CA ASN A 53 -50.51 1.59 8.33
C ASN A 53 -51.39 2.18 9.46
N THR A 54 -50.91 3.11 10.28
CA THR A 54 -51.72 4.11 10.99
C THR A 54 -50.88 5.26 11.57
N ALA A 55 -51.22 6.49 11.21
CA ALA A 55 -50.97 7.71 12.01
C ALA A 55 -51.91 7.73 13.24
N PRO A 56 -51.64 8.51 14.32
CA PRO A 56 -52.16 9.89 14.37
C PRO A 56 -51.35 10.93 15.19
N THR A 57 -51.59 12.21 14.85
CA THR A 57 -51.66 13.48 15.60
C THR A 57 -51.03 13.71 17.00
N ALA A 58 -50.26 14.81 17.07
CA ALA A 58 -50.28 15.95 18.01
C ALA A 58 -50.48 15.74 19.53
N ALA A 59 -49.50 16.21 20.32
CA ALA A 59 -49.74 16.87 21.61
C ALA A 59 -48.57 17.80 21.97
N ALA A 60 -48.92 19.03 22.35
CA ALA A 60 -48.06 20.10 22.81
C ALA A 60 -47.49 19.81 24.21
N PHE A 61 -46.29 20.33 24.49
CA PHE A 61 -45.94 20.78 25.85
C PHE A 61 -44.86 21.86 25.76
N ASN A 62 -45.23 23.06 26.22
CA ASN A 62 -44.35 24.16 26.54
C ASN A 62 -44.58 24.45 28.03
N PRO A 63 -43.53 24.78 28.80
CA PRO A 63 -43.70 25.90 29.69
C PRO A 63 -42.51 26.86 29.62
N ALA A 64 -42.84 28.10 29.31
CA ALA A 64 -42.06 29.25 29.68
C ALA A 64 -42.12 29.46 31.21
N ASN A 65 -41.05 30.03 31.75
CA ASN A 65 -41.03 31.38 32.33
C ASN A 65 -40.33 31.46 33.70
N ALA A 66 -39.22 32.22 33.76
CA ALA A 66 -38.86 33.03 34.92
C ALA A 66 -37.88 34.12 34.47
N ALA A 67 -38.40 35.34 34.35
CA ALA A 67 -37.69 36.58 34.11
C ALA A 67 -37.16 37.18 35.42
N ALA A 68 -36.05 37.93 35.37
CA ALA A 68 -35.86 39.23 36.05
C ALA A 68 -34.46 39.81 35.79
N ALA A 69 -34.40 40.97 35.14
CA ALA A 69 -33.29 41.94 35.15
C ALA A 69 -33.50 42.96 36.33
N PRO A 70 -32.81 44.12 36.52
CA PRO A 70 -31.70 44.75 35.74
C PRO A 70 -30.59 45.52 36.54
N ASN A 71 -29.42 45.78 35.88
CA ASN A 71 -28.48 46.95 35.82
C ASN A 71 -28.04 47.77 37.09
N PRO A 72 -27.05 48.73 37.06
CA PRO A 72 -26.35 49.39 35.92
C PRO A 72 -24.82 49.72 36.06
N ALA A 73 -24.23 50.07 34.90
CA ALA A 73 -23.28 51.17 34.56
C ALA A 73 -21.94 51.47 35.29
N LEU A 74 -20.88 51.63 34.48
CA LEU A 74 -19.80 52.66 34.43
C LEU A 74 -18.78 52.14 33.38
N GLY A 75 -18.29 52.81 32.33
CA GLY A 75 -18.13 54.22 32.00
C GLY A 75 -16.63 54.52 31.81
N ALA A 76 -16.10 54.57 30.57
CA ALA A 76 -14.88 55.27 30.08
C ALA A 76 -14.34 54.57 28.81
N THR A 77 -14.51 55.06 27.59
CA THR A 77 -13.72 56.09 26.87
C THR A 77 -12.20 55.94 26.96
N ALA A 78 -11.55 55.53 25.86
CA ALA A 78 -10.46 56.25 25.17
C ALA A 78 -9.64 55.31 24.27
N ASN A 79 -9.75 55.52 22.96
CA ASN A 79 -8.66 55.25 22.02
C ASN A 79 -7.65 56.41 22.16
N PRO A 80 -6.33 56.19 21.96
CA PRO A 80 -5.81 56.41 20.61
C PRO A 80 -4.60 55.53 20.20
N ALA A 81 -4.61 55.05 18.95
CA ALA A 81 -3.39 55.00 18.12
C ALA A 81 -3.05 56.44 17.66
N PRO A 82 -1.82 56.83 17.23
CA PRO A 82 -0.85 55.99 16.50
C PRO A 82 0.65 56.27 16.82
N ALA A 83 1.54 55.37 16.39
CA ALA A 83 2.91 55.74 16.01
C ALA A 83 3.57 54.65 15.17
N ALA A 84 3.84 54.99 13.92
CA ALA A 84 4.71 54.27 13.01
C ALA A 84 6.17 54.45 13.42
N VAL A 85 6.95 53.36 13.46
CA VAL A 85 8.42 53.40 13.33
C VAL A 85 8.89 52.17 12.55
N ALA A 86 9.29 52.38 11.31
CA ALA A 86 10.37 51.65 10.65
C ALA A 86 11.42 52.71 10.25
N PRO A 87 12.73 52.39 10.26
CA PRO A 87 13.32 51.86 9.04
C PRO A 87 14.47 50.83 9.23
N ASN A 88 14.37 49.71 8.51
CA ASN A 88 15.30 49.21 7.47
C ASN A 88 16.78 48.84 7.86
N PRO A 89 17.64 48.31 6.95
CA PRO A 89 17.96 46.88 6.85
C PRO A 89 19.47 46.56 6.89
N ALA A 90 19.86 45.28 7.07
CA ALA A 90 21.19 44.81 6.65
C ALA A 90 21.28 43.29 6.49
N CYS A 91 21.85 42.88 5.34
CA CYS A 91 22.65 41.67 5.02
C CYS A 91 22.22 40.30 5.58
N GLY A 92 22.02 39.25 4.79
CA GLY A 92 22.63 38.94 3.50
C GLY A 92 23.38 37.61 3.60
N THR A 93 22.75 36.50 3.22
CA THR A 93 23.43 35.25 2.85
C THR A 93 22.55 34.50 1.83
N ALA A 94 22.83 34.77 0.55
CA ALA A 94 22.35 34.00 -0.57
C ALA A 94 23.25 32.77 -0.75
N PHE A 95 22.68 31.56 -0.68
CA PHE A 95 23.32 30.36 -1.23
C PHE A 95 22.74 30.13 -2.64
N ASN A 96 23.42 30.72 -3.62
CA ASN A 96 23.26 30.39 -5.03
C ASN A 96 24.16 29.19 -5.35
N LEU A 97 23.57 28.10 -5.84
CA LEU A 97 24.31 27.07 -6.59
C LEU A 97 23.64 26.93 -7.95
N ALA A 98 24.21 27.63 -8.93
CA ALA A 98 24.03 27.36 -10.34
C ALA A 98 24.79 26.08 -10.75
N PRO A 99 24.40 25.42 -11.85
CA PRO A 99 24.97 24.14 -12.28
C PRO A 99 26.25 24.36 -13.08
N SER A 100 27.29 23.57 -12.79
CA SER A 100 28.50 23.50 -13.62
C SER A 100 28.27 22.52 -14.78
N ALA A 101 28.29 23.06 -16.00
CA ALA A 101 28.46 22.33 -17.24
C ALA A 101 29.96 22.23 -17.53
N ALA A 102 30.48 21.01 -17.62
CA ALA A 102 31.80 20.73 -18.19
C ALA A 102 31.62 19.78 -19.38
N ALA A 103 31.77 20.35 -20.57
CA ALA A 103 31.94 19.64 -21.82
C ALA A 103 33.36 19.07 -21.89
N LEU A 104 33.50 17.80 -22.25
CA LEU A 104 34.75 17.22 -22.74
C LEU A 104 34.48 16.58 -24.10
N SER A 105 35.15 17.14 -25.10
CA SER A 105 35.10 16.74 -26.50
C SER A 105 35.88 15.44 -26.75
N LEU A 106 35.31 14.57 -27.56
CA LEU A 106 36.00 13.49 -28.28
C LEU A 106 36.77 14.05 -29.49
N PRO A 107 37.91 13.44 -29.86
CA PRO A 107 38.31 13.38 -31.26
C PRO A 107 38.33 11.92 -31.80
N PRO A 108 38.27 11.74 -33.13
CA PRO A 108 37.82 10.49 -33.75
C PRO A 108 38.93 9.61 -34.35
N GLY A 109 38.61 8.32 -34.54
CA GLY A 109 39.00 7.53 -35.71
C GLY A 109 40.35 6.80 -35.68
N ALA A 110 40.30 5.45 -35.76
CA ALA A 110 41.10 4.68 -36.72
C ALA A 110 40.67 3.20 -36.72
N ALA A 111 40.46 2.67 -37.92
CA ALA A 111 39.91 1.37 -38.25
C ALA A 111 40.93 0.22 -38.12
N ALA A 112 40.40 -0.99 -37.95
CA ALA A 112 41.10 -2.26 -38.10
C ALA A 112 41.50 -2.52 -39.56
N PRO A 113 42.49 -3.42 -39.78
CA PRO A 113 42.33 -4.41 -40.84
C PRO A 113 42.65 -5.84 -40.40
N ASN A 114 42.02 -6.76 -41.13
CA ASN A 114 42.01 -8.23 -41.01
C ASN A 114 43.27 -8.90 -41.60
N PRO A 115 43.43 -10.25 -41.46
CA PRO A 115 44.70 -10.99 -41.54
C PRO A 115 44.92 -11.81 -42.83
N ALA A 116 46.14 -12.34 -43.01
CA ALA A 116 46.53 -13.67 -43.58
C ALA A 116 48.03 -13.65 -44.04
N PRO A 117 48.66 -14.77 -44.49
CA PRO A 117 48.88 -16.08 -43.85
C PRO A 117 50.34 -16.58 -43.98
N GLY A 118 50.70 -17.73 -43.36
CA GLY A 118 51.73 -18.62 -43.95
C GLY A 118 52.76 -19.31 -43.04
N ALA A 119 52.85 -20.63 -43.24
CA ALA A 119 54.01 -21.54 -43.11
C ALA A 119 54.36 -22.19 -41.75
N ALA A 120 54.13 -23.50 -41.70
CA ALA A 120 54.83 -24.49 -40.86
C ALA A 120 56.19 -24.86 -41.50
N PRO A 121 57.12 -25.58 -40.81
CA PRO A 121 56.97 -27.04 -40.66
C PRO A 121 57.47 -27.67 -39.33
N ASN A 122 57.08 -28.94 -39.20
CA ASN A 122 57.39 -30.01 -38.24
C ASN A 122 58.78 -30.05 -37.57
N LEU A 123 58.79 -30.51 -36.31
CA LEU A 123 59.55 -31.70 -35.86
C LEU A 123 59.08 -32.14 -34.45
N ALA A 124 58.64 -33.40 -34.32
CA ALA A 124 58.44 -34.06 -33.03
C ALA A 124 59.80 -34.47 -32.43
N PRO A 125 59.86 -34.71 -31.11
CA PRO A 125 59.81 -36.12 -30.71
C PRO A 125 58.94 -36.42 -29.47
N SER A 126 58.49 -37.67 -29.48
CA SER A 126 57.77 -38.41 -28.45
C SER A 126 58.55 -38.50 -27.14
N VAL A 127 57.92 -38.13 -26.02
CA VAL A 127 58.13 -38.77 -24.71
C VAL A 127 56.78 -38.84 -23.98
N ALA A 128 56.35 -40.06 -23.68
CA ALA A 128 55.17 -40.35 -22.86
C ALA A 128 55.35 -39.78 -21.45
N ALA A 129 54.45 -38.90 -21.02
CA ALA A 129 54.38 -38.42 -19.63
C ALA A 129 52.99 -38.73 -19.05
N ALA A 130 53.00 -39.47 -17.95
CA ALA A 130 51.82 -39.81 -17.14
C ALA A 130 51.01 -38.56 -16.76
N PRO A 131 49.68 -38.64 -16.64
CA PRO A 131 48.85 -37.48 -16.34
C PRO A 131 49.18 -36.95 -14.94
N THR A 132 49.71 -35.73 -14.90
CA THR A 132 50.08 -35.03 -13.67
C THR A 132 48.84 -34.72 -12.84
N LEU A 133 48.96 -34.90 -11.52
CA LEU A 133 47.99 -34.62 -10.44
C LEU A 133 47.40 -33.20 -10.42
N GLN A 134 47.77 -32.31 -11.36
CA GLN A 134 47.25 -30.95 -11.50
C GLN A 134 45.92 -30.86 -12.27
N ALA A 135 45.53 -31.88 -13.04
CA ALA A 135 44.24 -31.88 -13.75
C ALA A 135 43.02 -32.08 -12.83
N GLN A 136 43.22 -32.55 -11.59
CA GLN A 136 42.12 -32.83 -10.66
C GLN A 136 41.72 -31.62 -9.77
N ARG A 137 42.52 -30.53 -9.76
CA ARG A 137 42.30 -29.36 -8.89
C ARG A 137 41.57 -28.18 -9.53
N ARG A 138 41.06 -28.29 -10.77
CA ARG A 138 40.22 -27.26 -11.42
C ARG A 138 38.71 -27.40 -11.17
N LYS A 139 38.29 -28.39 -10.39
CA LYS A 139 36.89 -28.59 -9.99
C LYS A 139 36.27 -27.50 -9.07
N PRO A 140 37.00 -26.73 -8.23
CA PRO A 140 36.33 -25.85 -7.27
C PRO A 140 35.74 -24.58 -7.92
N ILE A 141 36.34 -24.04 -8.99
CA ILE A 141 35.88 -22.77 -9.58
C ILE A 141 34.51 -22.95 -10.28
N ARG A 142 34.32 -24.04 -11.02
CA ARG A 142 33.02 -24.36 -11.63
C ARG A 142 31.96 -24.65 -10.58
N ALA A 143 32.27 -25.43 -9.55
CA ALA A 143 31.32 -25.72 -8.47
C ALA A 143 30.86 -24.46 -7.72
N VAL A 144 31.77 -23.52 -7.45
CA VAL A 144 31.45 -22.23 -6.82
C VAL A 144 30.66 -21.31 -7.75
N LEU A 145 30.93 -21.32 -9.06
CA LEU A 145 30.13 -20.59 -10.07
C LEU A 145 28.72 -21.17 -10.24
N TYR A 146 28.58 -22.50 -10.24
CA TYR A 146 27.28 -23.18 -10.27
C TYR A 146 26.47 -22.90 -8.99
N ALA A 147 27.12 -22.88 -7.82
CA ALA A 147 26.48 -22.54 -6.55
C ALA A 147 25.90 -21.12 -6.54
N ARG A 148 26.52 -20.16 -7.25
CA ARG A 148 25.99 -18.79 -7.40
C ARG A 148 24.83 -18.68 -8.39
N LYS A 149 24.70 -19.61 -9.33
CA LYS A 149 23.61 -19.65 -10.32
C LYS A 149 22.41 -20.52 -9.87
N GLY A 150 22.49 -21.17 -8.71
CA GLY A 150 21.42 -22.03 -8.18
C GLY A 150 21.05 -23.18 -9.12
N LEU A 151 19.79 -23.61 -9.07
CA LEU A 151 19.24 -24.66 -9.92
C LEU A 151 19.39 -24.34 -11.41
N ALA A 152 19.26 -23.07 -11.80
CA ALA A 152 19.45 -22.65 -13.20
C ALA A 152 20.87 -22.96 -13.71
N GLY A 153 21.88 -22.78 -12.86
CA GLY A 153 23.25 -23.20 -13.15
C GLY A 153 23.37 -24.71 -13.30
N VAL A 154 22.73 -25.49 -12.42
CA VAL A 154 22.77 -26.96 -12.49
C VAL A 154 22.14 -27.50 -13.78
N LEU A 155 21.13 -26.80 -14.29
CA LEU A 155 20.43 -27.15 -15.54
C LEU A 155 21.13 -26.60 -16.81
N GLU A 156 22.14 -25.74 -16.66
CA GLU A 156 22.87 -25.15 -17.78
C GLU A 156 23.60 -26.25 -18.57
N GLY A 157 23.22 -26.41 -19.85
CA GLY A 157 23.78 -27.46 -20.73
C GLY A 157 23.33 -28.88 -20.40
N ALA A 158 22.31 -29.07 -19.55
CA ALA A 158 21.70 -30.37 -19.33
C ALA A 158 20.79 -30.77 -20.50
N ASP A 159 20.83 -32.05 -20.89
CA ASP A 159 19.88 -32.65 -21.82
C ASP A 159 18.45 -32.66 -21.23
N PRO A 160 17.40 -32.73 -22.07
CA PRO A 160 16.02 -32.67 -21.59
C PRO A 160 15.67 -33.78 -20.58
N ASP A 161 16.24 -34.98 -20.70
CA ASP A 161 15.95 -36.08 -19.79
C ASP A 161 16.60 -35.86 -18.42
N ARG A 162 17.85 -35.39 -18.40
CA ARG A 162 18.52 -35.00 -17.16
C ARG A 162 17.78 -33.85 -16.48
N ARG A 163 17.33 -32.85 -17.22
CA ARG A 163 16.53 -31.74 -16.68
C ARG A 163 15.24 -32.25 -16.04
N LYS A 164 14.50 -33.14 -16.72
CA LYS A 164 13.30 -33.78 -16.18
C LYS A 164 13.60 -34.54 -14.88
N ARG A 165 14.67 -35.35 -14.84
CA ARG A 165 15.08 -36.09 -13.62
C ARG A 165 15.42 -35.16 -12.46
N VAL A 166 16.17 -34.09 -12.69
CA VAL A 166 16.55 -33.12 -11.65
C VAL A 166 15.31 -32.39 -11.11
N LEU A 167 14.41 -31.94 -11.99
CA LEU A 167 13.18 -31.28 -11.58
C LEU A 167 12.24 -32.22 -10.81
N ALA A 168 12.13 -33.48 -11.23
CA ALA A 168 11.36 -34.48 -10.50
C ALA A 168 11.90 -34.71 -9.08
N SER A 169 13.22 -34.88 -8.93
CA SER A 169 13.85 -35.03 -7.62
C SER A 169 13.67 -33.79 -6.73
N MET A 170 13.78 -32.58 -7.30
CA MET A 170 13.54 -31.33 -6.58
C MET A 170 12.09 -31.22 -6.09
N LYS A 171 11.13 -31.58 -6.96
CA LYS A 171 9.71 -31.60 -6.65
C LYS A 171 9.40 -32.58 -5.51
N GLU A 172 9.98 -33.77 -5.53
CA GLU A 172 9.83 -34.77 -4.46
C GLU A 172 10.35 -34.25 -3.11
N ALA A 173 11.52 -33.61 -3.11
CA ALA A 173 12.09 -33.01 -1.90
C ALA A 173 11.20 -31.90 -1.33
N LEU A 174 10.75 -30.97 -2.18
CA LEU A 174 9.81 -29.91 -1.78
C LEU A 174 8.48 -30.49 -1.27
N THR A 175 7.95 -31.49 -1.96
CA THR A 175 6.72 -32.21 -1.57
C THR A 175 6.84 -32.85 -0.20
N SER A 176 7.99 -33.47 0.09
CA SER A 176 8.27 -34.05 1.41
C SER A 176 8.25 -32.98 2.52
N ILE A 177 8.84 -31.82 2.27
CA ILE A 177 8.83 -30.70 3.23
C ILE A 177 7.40 -30.21 3.49
N PHE A 178 6.62 -29.98 2.43
CA PHE A 178 5.24 -29.49 2.58
C PHE A 178 4.28 -30.51 3.21
N ASN A 179 4.49 -31.81 2.98
CA ASN A 179 3.76 -32.87 3.69
C ASN A 179 4.03 -32.92 5.19
N ASN A 180 5.14 -32.34 5.63
CA ASN A 180 5.55 -32.30 7.02
C ASN A 180 5.56 -30.84 7.54
N SER A 181 4.53 -30.06 7.18
CA SER A 181 4.41 -28.64 7.53
C SER A 181 4.51 -28.38 9.04
N ASP A 182 4.00 -29.31 9.85
CA ASP A 182 4.05 -29.23 11.33
C ASP A 182 5.47 -29.15 11.90
N LYS A 183 6.49 -29.54 11.13
CA LYS A 183 7.90 -29.43 11.52
C LYS A 183 8.45 -28.01 11.37
N GLY A 184 7.66 -27.07 10.84
CA GLY A 184 8.00 -25.65 10.71
C GLY A 184 8.97 -25.30 9.57
N ALA A 185 9.50 -26.30 8.87
CA ALA A 185 10.50 -26.10 7.81
C ALA A 185 9.97 -25.23 6.65
N VAL A 186 8.66 -25.22 6.43
CA VAL A 186 7.99 -24.46 5.38
C VAL A 186 8.22 -22.96 5.53
N THR A 187 8.34 -22.44 6.76
CA THR A 187 8.51 -21.00 7.04
C THR A 187 9.90 -20.44 6.67
N HIS A 188 10.87 -21.31 6.34
CA HIS A 188 12.25 -20.91 6.13
C HIS A 188 12.49 -20.40 4.71
N ALA A 189 13.16 -19.26 4.59
CA ALA A 189 13.50 -18.62 3.31
C ALA A 189 14.25 -19.53 2.33
N VAL A 190 15.05 -20.49 2.82
CA VAL A 190 15.74 -21.47 1.96
C VAL A 190 14.76 -22.36 1.19
N VAL A 191 13.64 -22.74 1.81
CA VAL A 191 12.59 -23.54 1.16
C VAL A 191 11.84 -22.69 0.14
N HIS A 192 11.61 -21.41 0.46
CA HIS A 192 10.96 -20.47 -0.45
C HIS A 192 11.81 -20.21 -1.70
N GLN A 193 13.12 -20.00 -1.53
CA GLN A 193 14.07 -19.84 -2.64
C GLN A 193 14.13 -21.11 -3.49
N ALA A 194 14.22 -22.28 -2.86
CA ALA A 194 14.20 -23.58 -3.54
C ALA A 194 12.92 -23.77 -4.38
N LEU A 195 11.76 -23.40 -3.83
CA LEU A 195 10.48 -23.45 -4.54
C LEU A 195 10.43 -22.45 -5.70
N TRP A 196 10.93 -21.22 -5.50
CA TRP A 196 11.00 -20.22 -6.56
C TRP A 196 11.90 -20.66 -7.71
N GLU A 197 13.10 -21.17 -7.41
CA GLU A 197 14.03 -21.69 -8.41
C GLU A 197 13.43 -22.86 -9.20
N TYR A 198 12.70 -23.77 -8.52
CA TYR A 198 11.95 -24.82 -9.18
C TYR A 198 10.90 -24.26 -10.15
N ILE A 199 10.06 -23.31 -9.71
CA ILE A 199 9.03 -22.69 -10.55
C ILE A 199 9.65 -22.01 -11.78
N VAL A 200 10.72 -21.23 -11.61
CA VAL A 200 11.44 -20.59 -12.73
C VAL A 200 11.98 -21.63 -13.71
N ALA A 201 12.55 -22.72 -13.20
CA ALA A 201 13.10 -23.78 -14.04
C ALA A 201 12.01 -24.57 -14.80
N VAL A 202 10.84 -24.80 -14.19
CA VAL A 202 9.68 -25.41 -14.84
C VAL A 202 9.14 -24.49 -15.94
N ASN A 203 9.00 -23.20 -15.65
CA ASN A 203 8.53 -22.18 -16.59
C ASN A 203 9.43 -21.99 -17.81
N SER A 204 10.73 -22.22 -17.65
CA SER A 204 11.71 -22.08 -18.73
C SER A 204 11.80 -23.36 -19.58
N SER A 205 10.91 -24.33 -19.41
CA SER A 205 10.90 -25.57 -20.19
C SER A 205 10.23 -25.34 -21.55
N CYS A 206 10.60 -26.14 -22.56
CA CYS A 206 10.08 -25.97 -23.91
C CYS A 206 8.63 -26.46 -24.09
N ASP A 207 8.06 -27.12 -23.08
CA ASP A 207 6.72 -27.69 -23.10
C ASP A 207 5.83 -26.91 -22.12
N GLU A 208 5.05 -25.96 -22.65
CA GLU A 208 4.16 -25.11 -21.84
C GLU A 208 3.08 -25.94 -21.11
N ALA A 209 2.62 -27.04 -21.71
CA ALA A 209 1.58 -27.88 -21.14
C ALA A 209 2.11 -28.71 -19.96
N ASP A 210 3.32 -29.29 -20.10
CA ASP A 210 3.99 -29.97 -19.00
C ASP A 210 4.34 -28.98 -17.87
N ALA A 211 4.79 -27.77 -18.21
CA ALA A 211 5.08 -26.73 -17.24
C ALA A 211 3.82 -26.35 -16.42
N GLU A 212 2.68 -26.11 -17.09
CA GLU A 212 1.42 -25.79 -16.41
C GLU A 212 0.97 -26.96 -15.52
N LYS A 213 1.07 -28.20 -16.01
CA LYS A 213 0.74 -29.40 -15.23
C LYS A 213 1.61 -29.50 -13.96
N GLN A 214 2.92 -29.32 -14.08
CA GLN A 214 3.86 -29.42 -12.95
C GLN A 214 3.61 -28.32 -11.90
N LEU A 215 3.27 -27.10 -12.34
CA LEU A 215 2.90 -26.00 -11.45
C LEU A 215 1.56 -26.24 -10.75
N ARG A 216 0.57 -26.75 -11.47
CA ARG A 216 -0.72 -27.10 -10.89
C ARG A 216 -0.57 -28.19 -9.83
N GLU A 217 0.25 -29.19 -10.10
CA GLU A 217 0.49 -30.28 -9.16
C GLU A 217 1.18 -29.80 -7.88
N ILE A 218 2.22 -28.97 -7.96
CA ILE A 218 2.87 -28.45 -6.74
C ILE A 218 1.94 -27.52 -5.94
N PHE A 219 1.06 -26.78 -6.62
CA PHE A 219 0.05 -25.94 -5.99
C PHE A 219 -1.03 -26.77 -5.28
N GLU A 220 -1.76 -27.63 -6.02
CA GLU A 220 -2.93 -28.37 -5.53
C GLU A 220 -2.55 -29.45 -4.52
N VAL A 221 -1.44 -30.14 -4.74
CA VAL A 221 -1.11 -31.31 -3.92
C VAL A 221 -0.54 -30.88 -2.56
N LYS A 222 0.07 -29.69 -2.45
CA LYS A 222 0.97 -29.38 -1.32
C LYS A 222 1.03 -27.94 -0.83
N CYS A 223 1.01 -26.95 -1.72
CA CYS A 223 1.21 -25.56 -1.29
C CYS A 223 -0.07 -24.88 -0.80
N GLN A 224 -1.25 -25.32 -1.26
CA GLN A 224 -2.50 -24.57 -1.10
C GLN A 224 -2.82 -24.18 0.34
N ASP A 225 -2.51 -25.02 1.33
CA ASP A 225 -2.89 -24.80 2.73
C ASP A 225 -1.82 -24.08 3.55
N VAL A 226 -0.58 -24.02 3.05
CA VAL A 226 0.58 -23.41 3.73
C VAL A 226 1.01 -22.07 3.14
N LEU A 227 0.24 -21.52 2.19
CA LEU A 227 0.61 -20.28 1.47
C LEU A 227 0.88 -19.10 2.42
N ALA A 228 0.16 -19.01 3.53
CA ALA A 228 0.33 -17.95 4.52
C ALA A 228 1.72 -17.98 5.20
N GLU A 229 2.38 -19.14 5.22
CA GLU A 229 3.74 -19.31 5.77
C GLU A 229 4.83 -18.92 4.78
N LEU A 230 4.49 -18.60 3.53
CA LEU A 230 5.47 -18.24 2.48
C LEU A 230 5.60 -16.72 2.28
N VAL A 231 4.54 -15.97 2.56
CA VAL A 231 4.36 -14.59 2.06
C VAL A 231 5.32 -13.56 2.66
N HIS A 232 5.92 -13.83 3.82
CA HIS A 232 6.78 -12.90 4.57
C HIS A 232 8.23 -12.82 4.08
N THR A 233 8.52 -13.41 2.93
CA THR A 233 9.87 -13.38 2.34
C THR A 233 9.81 -12.97 0.87
N LYS A 234 10.93 -12.44 0.38
CA LYS A 234 11.08 -12.04 -1.03
C LYS A 234 10.72 -13.13 -2.02
N ASP A 235 11.27 -14.34 -1.86
CA ASP A 235 11.03 -15.42 -2.82
C ASP A 235 9.69 -16.12 -2.57
N GLY A 236 9.28 -16.26 -1.30
CA GLY A 236 7.99 -16.88 -0.97
C GLY A 236 6.80 -16.02 -1.40
N SER A 237 6.88 -14.69 -1.27
CA SER A 237 5.87 -13.78 -1.82
C SER A 237 5.78 -13.90 -3.34
N ARG A 238 6.92 -14.02 -4.05
CA ARG A 238 6.95 -14.23 -5.51
C ARG A 238 6.28 -15.53 -5.93
N VAL A 239 6.52 -16.62 -5.22
CA VAL A 239 5.83 -17.91 -5.42
C VAL A 239 4.31 -17.72 -5.36
N VAL A 240 3.79 -17.09 -4.30
CA VAL A 240 2.34 -16.92 -4.13
C VAL A 240 1.75 -15.98 -5.20
N ARG A 241 2.51 -14.94 -5.60
CA ARG A 241 2.13 -14.04 -6.70
C ARG A 241 2.05 -14.76 -8.04
N GLU A 242 2.97 -15.69 -8.30
CA GLU A 242 2.95 -16.52 -9.50
C GLU A 242 1.72 -17.44 -9.53
N PHE A 243 1.41 -18.09 -8.39
CA PHE A 243 0.20 -18.90 -8.27
C PHE A 243 -1.09 -18.09 -8.44
N LEU A 244 -1.14 -16.86 -7.93
CA LEU A 244 -2.28 -15.96 -8.16
C LEU A 244 -2.44 -15.62 -9.64
N ALA A 245 -1.35 -15.26 -10.31
CA ALA A 245 -1.35 -14.84 -11.70
C ALA A 245 -1.76 -15.98 -12.65
N ARG A 246 -1.20 -17.18 -12.45
CA ARG A 246 -1.49 -18.36 -13.27
C ARG A 246 -2.78 -19.08 -12.90
N GLY A 247 -3.15 -19.04 -11.63
CA GLY A 247 -4.31 -19.76 -11.10
C GLY A 247 -5.61 -19.32 -11.77
N ASN A 248 -6.55 -20.26 -11.89
CA ASN A 248 -7.89 -19.99 -12.38
C ASN A 248 -8.75 -19.33 -11.27
N ALA A 249 -10.04 -19.11 -11.52
CA ALA A 249 -10.95 -18.50 -10.54
C ALA A 249 -11.09 -19.33 -9.25
N LYS A 250 -11.03 -20.66 -9.33
CA LYS A 250 -11.09 -21.57 -8.18
C LYS A 250 -9.82 -21.47 -7.35
N ASP A 251 -8.67 -21.51 -8.00
CA ASP A 251 -7.34 -21.43 -7.38
C ASP A 251 -7.20 -20.09 -6.62
N ARG A 252 -7.51 -18.97 -7.28
CA ARG A 252 -7.50 -17.62 -6.65
C ARG A 252 -8.41 -17.52 -5.44
N LYS A 253 -9.60 -18.11 -5.51
CA LYS A 253 -10.55 -18.14 -4.38
C LYS A 253 -9.99 -18.94 -3.20
N GLN A 254 -9.34 -20.08 -3.47
CA GLN A 254 -8.69 -20.88 -2.43
C GLN A 254 -7.53 -20.14 -1.79
N ILE A 255 -6.65 -19.53 -2.60
CA ILE A 255 -5.54 -18.70 -2.10
C ILE A 255 -6.06 -17.60 -1.17
N LEU A 256 -7.09 -16.86 -1.58
CA LEU A 256 -7.70 -15.83 -0.74
C LEU A 256 -8.29 -16.38 0.55
N LYS A 257 -8.90 -17.57 0.53
CA LYS A 257 -9.46 -18.21 1.72
C LYS A 257 -8.37 -18.46 2.77
N VAL A 258 -7.21 -18.94 2.33
CA VAL A 258 -6.06 -19.26 3.17
C VAL A 258 -5.38 -17.99 3.69
N LEU A 259 -5.26 -16.95 2.87
CA LEU A 259 -4.65 -15.68 3.28
C LEU A 259 -5.56 -14.82 4.17
N LYS A 260 -6.88 -15.01 4.12
CA LYS A 260 -7.87 -14.15 4.80
C LYS A 260 -7.59 -13.90 6.30
N PRO A 261 -7.25 -14.91 7.13
CA PRO A 261 -6.97 -14.70 8.55
C PRO A 261 -5.72 -13.83 8.81
N HIS A 262 -4.82 -13.75 7.83
CA HIS A 262 -3.51 -13.12 7.97
C HIS A 262 -3.42 -11.73 7.33
N VAL A 263 -4.49 -11.26 6.67
CA VAL A 263 -4.49 -10.01 5.90
C VAL A 263 -4.00 -8.82 6.72
N GLU A 264 -4.37 -8.69 8.01
CA GLU A 264 -3.92 -7.57 8.84
C GLU A 264 -2.39 -7.54 8.99
N HIS A 265 -1.78 -8.69 9.27
CA HIS A 265 -0.32 -8.81 9.37
C HIS A 265 0.37 -8.66 8.00
N MET A 266 -0.25 -9.18 6.93
CA MET A 266 0.31 -9.03 5.58
C MET A 266 0.37 -7.58 5.10
N CYS A 267 -0.43 -6.67 5.65
CA CYS A 267 -0.42 -5.28 5.21
C CYS A 267 0.71 -4.43 5.79
N ILE A 268 1.38 -4.92 6.84
CA ILE A 268 2.53 -4.26 7.48
C ILE A 268 3.86 -4.89 7.08
N ASP A 269 3.83 -6.09 6.50
CA ASP A 269 5.01 -6.78 5.98
C ASP A 269 5.29 -6.38 4.52
N ASP A 270 6.56 -6.09 4.24
CA ASP A 270 6.94 -5.46 2.98
C ASP A 270 6.85 -6.40 1.77
N ASP A 271 7.06 -7.71 1.97
CA ASP A 271 6.96 -8.74 0.94
C ASP A 271 5.52 -9.26 0.82
N ALA A 272 4.84 -9.46 1.95
CA ALA A 272 3.47 -9.97 1.96
C ALA A 272 2.46 -9.00 1.34
N GLN A 273 2.66 -7.68 1.49
CA GLN A 273 1.80 -6.69 0.83
C GLN A 273 1.84 -6.82 -0.71
N LEU A 274 2.95 -7.29 -1.30
CA LEU A 274 3.05 -7.50 -2.76
C LEU A 274 2.11 -8.62 -3.24
N VAL A 275 1.89 -9.62 -2.39
CA VAL A 275 0.89 -10.68 -2.62
C VAL A 275 -0.51 -10.07 -2.63
N LEU A 276 -0.80 -9.18 -1.68
CA LEU A 276 -2.08 -8.47 -1.63
C LEU A 276 -2.31 -7.57 -2.84
N PHE A 277 -1.29 -6.86 -3.31
CA PHE A 277 -1.35 -6.02 -4.51
C PHE A 277 -1.60 -6.86 -5.76
N THR A 278 -0.91 -7.99 -5.87
CA THR A 278 -1.11 -8.93 -6.99
C THR A 278 -2.50 -9.55 -6.94
N ALA A 279 -3.03 -9.87 -5.76
CA ALA A 279 -4.41 -10.34 -5.62
C ALA A 279 -5.41 -9.29 -6.11
N LEU A 280 -5.22 -8.01 -5.79
CA LEU A 280 -6.05 -6.91 -6.29
C LEU A 280 -5.90 -6.73 -7.81
N ASP A 281 -4.71 -6.95 -8.35
CA ASP A 281 -4.46 -6.89 -9.79
C ASP A 281 -5.08 -8.04 -10.57
N VAL A 282 -5.43 -9.16 -9.94
CA VAL A 282 -5.80 -10.38 -10.67
C VAL A 282 -7.23 -10.85 -10.35
N ILE A 283 -7.76 -10.52 -9.17
CA ILE A 283 -9.05 -11.01 -8.66
C ILE A 283 -10.15 -9.96 -8.81
N GLU A 284 -11.33 -10.39 -9.27
CA GLU A 284 -12.49 -9.53 -9.56
C GLU A 284 -13.32 -9.13 -8.32
N ARG A 285 -13.03 -9.66 -7.13
CA ARG A 285 -13.91 -9.50 -5.95
C ARG A 285 -13.21 -8.79 -4.80
N SER A 286 -13.69 -7.58 -4.49
CA SER A 286 -13.24 -6.69 -3.42
C SER A 286 -13.98 -6.95 -2.09
N SER A 287 -13.29 -7.28 -1.01
CA SER A 287 -13.76 -7.00 0.36
C SER A 287 -12.57 -6.92 1.33
N ARG A 288 -12.22 -5.71 1.79
CA ARG A 288 -12.66 -4.95 2.99
C ARG A 288 -11.82 -5.23 4.25
N ARG A 289 -11.45 -4.11 4.89
CA ARG A 289 -10.68 -3.87 6.13
C ARG A 289 -9.19 -4.16 6.07
N ARG A 290 -8.36 -3.10 6.11
CA ARG A 290 -6.90 -3.22 6.15
C ARG A 290 -6.28 -2.09 6.99
N LYS A 291 -5.33 -2.47 7.84
CA LYS A 291 -4.31 -1.60 8.42
C LYS A 291 -3.15 -1.55 7.41
N GLY A 292 -2.25 -0.57 7.47
CA GLY A 292 -1.13 -0.44 6.53
C GLY A 292 -1.40 0.53 5.39
N GLY A 293 -0.73 1.69 5.44
CA GLY A 293 -0.99 2.82 4.55
C GLY A 293 -0.87 2.50 3.07
N ARG A 294 0.16 1.76 2.64
CA ARG A 294 0.38 1.43 1.22
C ARG A 294 -0.70 0.52 0.64
N THR A 295 -1.21 -0.43 1.42
CA THR A 295 -2.27 -1.33 0.96
C THR A 295 -3.59 -0.61 0.78
N LEU A 296 -3.87 0.42 1.60
CA LEU A 296 -5.02 1.30 1.39
C LEU A 296 -4.84 2.16 0.14
N LEU A 297 -3.64 2.72 -0.07
CA LEU A 297 -3.32 3.51 -1.27
C LEU A 297 -3.46 2.67 -2.55
N TYR A 298 -3.10 1.39 -2.53
CA TYR A 298 -3.21 0.50 -3.70
C TYR A 298 -4.66 0.29 -4.14
N LEU A 299 -5.64 0.40 -3.25
CA LEU A 299 -7.07 0.29 -3.59
C LEU A 299 -7.58 1.48 -4.41
N LEU A 300 -6.95 2.65 -4.27
CA LEU A 300 -7.38 3.90 -4.90
C LEU A 300 -6.54 4.24 -6.13
N VAL A 301 -5.21 4.17 -5.95
CA VAL A 301 -4.19 4.63 -6.90
C VAL A 301 -3.09 3.56 -7.07
N PRO A 302 -3.41 2.39 -7.65
CA PRO A 302 -2.45 1.29 -7.79
C PRO A 302 -1.26 1.67 -8.69
N ARG A 303 -0.06 1.25 -8.25
CA ARG A 303 1.22 1.40 -8.98
C ARG A 303 1.59 2.83 -9.39
N THR A 304 1.07 3.85 -8.70
CA THR A 304 1.53 5.23 -8.89
C THR A 304 2.94 5.45 -8.34
N ARG A 305 3.76 6.20 -9.09
CA ARG A 305 5.12 6.60 -8.66
C ARG A 305 5.12 7.55 -7.47
N ARG A 306 3.96 8.09 -7.08
CA ARG A 306 3.81 8.93 -5.89
C ARG A 306 3.96 8.14 -4.60
N HIS A 307 3.48 6.90 -4.60
CA HIS A 307 3.35 6.07 -3.38
C HIS A 307 4.14 4.77 -3.44
N PHE A 308 4.51 4.32 -4.66
CA PHE A 308 5.21 3.06 -4.87
C PHE A 308 6.54 3.28 -5.58
N MET A 309 7.58 2.64 -5.04
CA MET A 309 8.92 2.77 -5.59
C MET A 309 9.01 2.10 -6.98
N PRO A 310 9.87 2.60 -7.89
CA PRO A 310 10.07 2.00 -9.21
C PRO A 310 10.37 0.50 -9.15
N ALA A 311 11.17 0.08 -8.18
CA ALA A 311 11.51 -1.33 -7.95
C ALA A 311 10.26 -2.16 -7.57
N GLN A 312 9.39 -1.66 -6.69
CA GLN A 312 8.15 -2.35 -6.33
C GLN A 312 7.20 -2.45 -7.51
N ILE A 313 7.08 -1.40 -8.32
CA ILE A 313 6.26 -1.42 -9.54
C ILE A 313 6.82 -2.44 -10.54
N ALA A 314 8.14 -2.51 -10.70
CA ALA A 314 8.79 -3.51 -11.55
C ALA A 314 8.54 -4.93 -11.06
N LEU A 315 8.62 -5.17 -9.73
CA LEU A 315 8.26 -6.46 -9.15
C LEU A 315 6.81 -6.82 -9.49
N LEU A 316 5.85 -5.92 -9.27
CA LEU A 316 4.44 -6.15 -9.61
C LEU A 316 4.20 -6.39 -11.10
N ALA A 317 5.02 -5.80 -11.97
CA ALA A 317 4.92 -5.98 -13.41
C ALA A 317 5.37 -7.38 -13.88
N GLU A 318 6.14 -8.13 -13.09
CA GLU A 318 6.57 -9.51 -13.40
C GLU A 318 5.38 -10.44 -13.75
N THR A 319 4.19 -10.18 -13.21
CA THR A 319 2.99 -11.00 -13.44
C THR A 319 2.04 -10.45 -14.49
N ASP A 320 2.36 -9.31 -15.13
CA ASP A 320 1.43 -8.63 -16.05
C ASP A 320 1.17 -9.43 -17.33
N ASP A 321 2.21 -10.04 -17.91
CA ASP A 321 2.10 -10.86 -19.12
C ASP A 321 1.27 -12.12 -18.88
N ILE A 322 1.45 -12.74 -17.72
CA ILE A 322 0.65 -13.90 -17.28
C ILE A 322 -0.80 -13.46 -17.07
N ARG A 323 -1.02 -12.34 -16.36
CA ARG A 323 -2.35 -11.81 -16.11
C ARG A 323 -3.09 -11.49 -17.41
N ALA A 324 -2.40 -10.95 -18.42
CA ALA A 324 -3.02 -10.64 -19.72
C ALA A 324 -3.61 -11.89 -20.40
N LYS A 325 -3.03 -13.08 -20.15
CA LYS A 325 -3.53 -14.37 -20.64
C LYS A 325 -4.63 -14.96 -19.76
N THR A 326 -4.57 -14.74 -18.44
CA THR A 326 -5.44 -15.42 -17.46
C THR A 326 -6.58 -14.56 -16.90
N SER A 327 -6.68 -13.28 -17.28
CA SER A 327 -7.72 -12.37 -16.80
C SER A 327 -8.44 -11.68 -17.96
N LYS A 328 -9.77 -11.80 -17.97
CA LYS A 328 -10.62 -11.29 -19.06
C LYS A 328 -10.81 -9.77 -19.02
N LYS A 329 -10.77 -9.17 -17.82
CA LYS A 329 -10.98 -7.73 -17.63
C LYS A 329 -9.70 -6.93 -17.87
N THR A 330 -9.84 -5.77 -18.49
CA THR A 330 -8.73 -4.82 -18.61
C THR A 330 -8.35 -4.28 -17.23
N ARG A 331 -7.09 -3.85 -17.11
CA ARG A 331 -6.56 -3.32 -15.85
C ARG A 331 -7.40 -2.16 -15.31
N LYS A 332 -7.71 -1.17 -16.15
CA LYS A 332 -8.49 0.03 -15.76
C LYS A 332 -9.87 -0.31 -15.19
N VAL A 333 -10.58 -1.28 -15.79
CA VAL A 333 -11.89 -1.72 -15.29
C VAL A 333 -11.76 -2.35 -13.90
N ARG A 334 -10.75 -3.21 -13.70
CA ARG A 334 -10.51 -3.84 -12.40
C ARG A 334 -10.15 -2.81 -11.32
N GLU A 335 -9.31 -1.84 -11.66
CA GLU A 335 -8.94 -0.75 -10.75
C GLU A 335 -10.17 0.07 -10.33
N ALA A 336 -11.09 0.35 -11.26
CA ALA A 336 -12.35 1.03 -10.95
C ALA A 336 -13.26 0.18 -10.04
N GLU A 337 -13.44 -1.11 -10.32
CA GLU A 337 -14.25 -2.01 -9.48
C GLU A 337 -13.70 -2.13 -8.05
N VAL A 338 -12.37 -2.27 -7.91
CA VAL A 338 -11.70 -2.31 -6.60
C VAL A 338 -11.90 -1.01 -5.84
N ARG A 339 -11.75 0.12 -6.53
CA ARG A 339 -11.95 1.45 -5.95
C ARG A 339 -13.38 1.62 -5.46
N ALA A 340 -14.37 1.34 -6.31
CA ALA A 340 -15.79 1.40 -5.95
C ALA A 340 -16.10 0.52 -4.72
N GLY A 341 -15.60 -0.71 -4.70
CA GLY A 341 -15.83 -1.65 -3.59
C GLY A 341 -15.18 -1.26 -2.25
N ALA A 342 -14.11 -0.47 -2.28
CA ALA A 342 -13.40 0.02 -1.10
C ALA A 342 -13.90 1.38 -0.60
N SER A 343 -14.44 2.21 -1.49
CA SER A 343 -14.65 3.64 -1.25
C SER A 343 -15.56 3.95 -0.06
N GLU A 344 -16.73 3.30 0.02
CA GLU A 344 -17.69 3.52 1.11
C GLU A 344 -17.06 3.33 2.50
N ALA A 345 -16.28 2.25 2.68
CA ALA A 345 -15.65 1.93 3.95
C ALA A 345 -14.52 2.91 4.29
N LEU A 346 -13.77 3.36 3.28
CA LEU A 346 -12.71 4.35 3.45
C LEU A 346 -13.28 5.73 3.81
N ILE A 347 -14.32 6.17 3.10
CA ILE A 347 -15.03 7.43 3.37
C ILE A 347 -15.57 7.41 4.80
N LYS A 348 -16.25 6.32 5.22
CA LYS A 348 -16.74 6.18 6.58
C LYS A 348 -15.62 6.25 7.62
N TRP A 349 -14.50 5.57 7.38
CA TRP A 349 -13.36 5.60 8.29
C TRP A 349 -12.80 7.01 8.49
N VAL A 350 -12.66 7.79 7.40
CA VAL A 350 -12.21 9.19 7.50
C VAL A 350 -13.28 10.07 8.15
N LYS A 351 -14.57 9.84 7.89
CA LYS A 351 -15.65 10.56 8.59
C LYS A 351 -15.55 10.37 10.11
N ASP A 352 -15.34 9.14 10.56
CA ASP A 352 -15.33 8.78 11.99
C ASP A 352 -14.03 9.18 12.71
N LYS A 353 -12.89 9.21 12.00
CA LYS A 353 -11.55 9.39 12.59
C LYS A 353 -10.73 10.54 11.99
N GLY A 354 -11.30 11.34 11.08
CA GLY A 354 -10.60 12.33 10.27
C GLY A 354 -9.75 13.32 11.07
N ALA A 355 -10.28 13.82 12.20
CA ALA A 355 -9.55 14.73 13.08
C ALA A 355 -8.24 14.12 13.63
N LEU A 356 -8.24 12.82 13.94
CA LEU A 356 -7.03 12.11 14.38
C LEU A 356 -6.09 11.83 13.21
N LEU A 357 -6.64 11.40 12.07
CA LEU A 357 -5.86 11.07 10.87
C LEU A 357 -5.15 12.30 10.27
N LEU A 358 -5.74 13.49 10.41
CA LEU A 358 -5.13 14.74 9.96
C LEU A 358 -3.82 15.06 10.69
N ARG A 359 -3.68 14.62 11.94
CA ARG A 359 -2.50 14.88 12.77
C ARG A 359 -1.36 13.87 12.53
N GLU A 360 -1.66 12.77 11.84
CA GLU A 360 -0.68 11.73 11.53
C GLU A 360 -0.15 11.90 10.10
N THR A 361 1.18 12.02 9.97
CA THR A 361 1.84 12.26 8.68
C THR A 361 1.47 11.21 7.64
N ALA A 362 1.54 9.92 7.98
CA ALA A 362 1.25 8.84 7.04
C ALA A 362 -0.25 8.74 6.69
N ALA A 363 -1.12 8.91 7.68
CA ALA A 363 -2.57 8.85 7.46
C ALA A 363 -3.08 10.02 6.62
N SER A 364 -2.51 11.23 6.77
CA SER A 364 -2.89 12.39 5.96
C SER A 364 -2.69 12.15 4.45
N LEU A 365 -1.68 11.38 4.05
CA LEU A 365 -1.50 10.97 2.66
C LEU A 365 -2.65 10.08 2.18
N VAL A 366 -3.04 9.11 3.00
CA VAL A 366 -4.17 8.22 2.70
C VAL A 366 -5.48 9.01 2.62
N VAL A 367 -5.72 9.93 3.55
CA VAL A 367 -6.89 10.83 3.52
C VAL A 367 -6.93 11.65 2.23
N THR A 368 -5.78 12.18 1.80
CA THR A 368 -5.69 12.95 0.55
C THR A 368 -6.14 12.11 -0.64
N GLU A 369 -5.66 10.88 -0.77
CA GLU A 369 -6.07 10.00 -1.88
C GLU A 369 -7.54 9.57 -1.78
N ILE A 370 -8.07 9.34 -0.57
CA ILE A 370 -9.50 9.04 -0.37
C ILE A 370 -10.35 10.20 -0.87
N MET A 371 -10.00 11.42 -0.48
CA MET A 371 -10.75 12.62 -0.89
C MET A 371 -10.64 12.85 -2.39
N LEU A 372 -9.48 12.65 -2.99
CA LEU A 372 -9.32 12.82 -4.43
C LEU A 372 -10.00 11.71 -5.25
N PHE A 373 -9.85 10.44 -4.87
CA PHE A 373 -10.16 9.33 -5.79
C PHE A 373 -11.33 8.44 -5.36
N ALA A 374 -11.66 8.33 -4.07
CA ALA A 374 -12.76 7.45 -3.64
C ALA A 374 -14.11 7.85 -4.28
N GLU A 375 -15.00 6.89 -4.47
CA GLU A 375 -16.32 7.10 -5.07
C GLU A 375 -17.42 7.15 -3.99
N GLY A 376 -18.37 8.08 -4.13
CA GLY A 376 -19.47 8.27 -3.20
C GLY A 376 -19.49 9.64 -2.54
N ASP A 377 -20.48 9.86 -1.66
CA ASP A 377 -20.66 11.13 -0.96
C ASP A 377 -19.57 11.35 0.10
N LYS A 378 -18.85 12.48 -0.02
CA LYS A 378 -17.77 12.89 0.87
C LYS A 378 -18.16 14.05 1.78
N THR A 379 -19.41 14.49 1.73
CA THR A 379 -19.89 15.69 2.46
C THR A 379 -19.59 15.58 3.96
N GLY A 380 -19.93 14.46 4.59
CA GLY A 380 -19.61 14.25 6.01
C GLY A 380 -18.11 14.18 6.31
N VAL A 381 -17.27 13.77 5.35
CA VAL A 381 -15.81 13.81 5.53
C VAL A 381 -15.32 15.26 5.46
N ILE A 382 -15.83 16.04 4.50
CA ILE A 382 -15.53 17.47 4.38
C ILE A 382 -15.85 18.19 5.69
N GLU A 383 -17.03 17.96 6.25
CA GLU A 383 -17.44 18.53 7.55
C GLU A 383 -16.46 18.15 8.66
N THR A 384 -16.09 16.87 8.81
CA THR A 384 -15.11 16.43 9.82
C THR A 384 -13.75 17.12 9.66
N LEU A 385 -13.24 17.20 8.42
CA LEU A 385 -11.92 17.79 8.16
C LEU A 385 -11.94 19.32 8.35
N LEU A 386 -13.00 20.00 7.92
CA LEU A 386 -13.12 21.45 8.07
C LEU A 386 -13.40 21.86 9.51
N HIS A 387 -14.19 21.08 10.25
CA HIS A 387 -14.39 21.31 11.68
C HIS A 387 -13.06 21.30 12.44
N ALA A 388 -12.17 20.36 12.12
CA ALA A 388 -10.82 20.33 12.68
C ALA A 388 -9.97 21.56 12.30
N ALA A 389 -10.12 22.08 11.08
CA ALA A 389 -9.42 23.28 10.62
C ALA A 389 -10.02 24.59 11.12
N SER A 390 -11.23 24.56 11.70
CA SER A 390 -11.93 25.73 12.23
C SER A 390 -11.70 25.90 13.74
N ALA A 391 -10.68 25.24 14.28
CA ALA A 391 -10.25 25.45 15.66
C ALA A 391 -9.74 26.88 15.84
N ALA A 392 -9.78 27.38 17.07
CA ALA A 392 -9.33 28.74 17.37
C ALA A 392 -7.86 28.94 16.93
N TYR A 393 -7.60 30.07 16.27
CA TYR A 393 -6.28 30.43 15.77
C TYR A 393 -5.88 31.84 16.23
N PRO A 394 -4.65 32.06 16.74
CA PRO A 394 -3.62 31.05 16.99
C PRO A 394 -4.02 30.08 18.11
N CYS A 395 -3.48 28.86 18.08
CA CYS A 395 -3.81 27.85 19.08
C CYS A 395 -3.31 28.28 20.47
N ALA A 396 -4.16 28.14 21.50
CA ALA A 396 -3.81 28.49 22.87
C ALA A 396 -2.97 27.40 23.57
N GLU A 397 -3.01 26.16 23.09
CA GLU A 397 -2.30 25.02 23.68
C GLU A 397 -0.99 24.75 22.94
N GLU A 398 0.14 24.87 23.64
CA GLU A 398 1.48 24.64 23.05
C GLU A 398 1.68 23.18 22.59
N ASP A 399 1.06 22.22 23.27
CA ASP A 399 1.21 20.78 23.02
C ASP A 399 0.30 20.24 21.89
N ALA A 400 -0.59 21.07 21.34
CA ALA A 400 -1.56 20.67 20.34
C ALA A 400 -1.62 21.69 19.19
N PRO A 401 -0.62 21.73 18.29
CA PRO A 401 -0.60 22.69 17.19
C PRO A 401 -1.86 22.61 16.34
N HIS A 402 -2.27 23.77 15.81
CA HIS A 402 -3.41 23.87 14.92
C HIS A 402 -3.17 23.01 13.67
N PRO A 403 -4.19 22.31 13.13
CA PRO A 403 -4.00 21.46 11.94
C PRO A 403 -3.39 22.19 10.73
N ILE A 404 -3.59 23.51 10.61
CA ILE A 404 -2.99 24.29 9.52
C ILE A 404 -1.47 24.52 9.70
N ASP A 405 -0.97 24.48 10.93
CA ASP A 405 0.46 24.64 11.22
C ASP A 405 1.22 23.33 11.03
N LEU A 406 0.50 22.20 10.98
CA LEU A 406 1.06 20.89 10.66
C LEU A 406 1.39 20.81 9.14
N PRO A 407 2.66 20.63 8.73
CA PRO A 407 3.05 20.69 7.32
C PRO A 407 2.34 19.69 6.41
N HIS A 408 2.00 18.51 6.94
CA HIS A 408 1.32 17.44 6.21
C HIS A 408 -0.18 17.73 6.02
N ALA A 409 -0.85 18.25 7.05
CA ALA A 409 -2.25 18.66 6.95
C ALA A 409 -2.42 19.92 6.10
N ALA A 410 -1.55 20.92 6.22
CA ALA A 410 -1.52 22.07 5.31
C ALA A 410 -1.38 21.65 3.84
N ARG A 411 -0.52 20.66 3.57
CA ARG A 411 -0.34 20.10 2.22
C ARG A 411 -1.57 19.35 1.74
N LEU A 412 -2.27 18.64 2.62
CA LEU A 412 -3.56 18.01 2.31
C LEU A 412 -4.57 19.07 1.88
N TYR A 413 -4.83 20.10 2.69
CA TYR A 413 -5.80 21.14 2.33
C TYR A 413 -5.43 21.85 1.03
N LYS A 414 -4.15 22.19 0.86
CA LYS A 414 -3.64 22.76 -0.39
C LYS A 414 -3.95 21.87 -1.59
N THR A 415 -3.70 20.57 -1.48
CA THR A 415 -3.94 19.61 -2.58
C THR A 415 -5.43 19.47 -2.88
N LEU A 416 -6.28 19.41 -1.84
CA LEU A 416 -7.73 19.32 -2.01
C LEU A 416 -8.32 20.60 -2.61
N LEU A 417 -7.88 21.78 -2.17
CA LEU A 417 -8.27 23.06 -2.76
C LEU A 417 -7.81 23.18 -4.21
N GLN A 418 -6.61 22.66 -4.54
CA GLN A 418 -6.13 22.59 -5.92
C GLN A 418 -6.97 21.68 -6.83
N GLY A 419 -7.76 20.76 -6.25
CA GLY A 419 -8.56 19.79 -6.97
C GLY A 419 -7.80 18.51 -7.37
N GLY A 420 -6.52 18.40 -7.00
CA GLY A 420 -5.67 17.29 -7.39
C GLY A 420 -4.19 17.55 -7.14
N HIS A 421 -3.34 16.65 -7.63
CA HIS A 421 -1.91 16.75 -7.38
C HIS A 421 -1.18 17.57 -8.45
N PHE A 422 -0.26 18.42 -8.01
CA PHE A 422 0.66 19.09 -8.92
C PHE A 422 1.66 18.10 -9.55
N ASN A 423 1.77 18.14 -10.88
CA ASN A 423 2.78 17.40 -11.64
C ASN A 423 3.87 18.38 -12.10
N ARG A 424 5.11 18.12 -11.65
CA ARG A 424 6.27 18.98 -11.96
C ARG A 424 6.70 18.91 -13.42
N SER A 425 6.47 17.78 -14.08
CA SER A 425 6.82 17.59 -15.49
C SER A 425 5.88 18.35 -16.42
N SER A 426 4.59 18.41 -16.09
CA SER A 426 3.62 19.21 -16.85
C SER A 426 3.53 20.66 -16.39
N GLY A 427 4.00 20.97 -15.18
CA GLY A 427 3.86 22.30 -14.57
C GLY A 427 2.41 22.64 -14.19
N ALA A 428 1.52 21.65 -14.13
CA ALA A 428 0.10 21.82 -13.92
C ALA A 428 -0.46 20.82 -12.88
N THR A 429 -1.65 21.14 -12.34
CA THR A 429 -2.37 20.24 -11.44
C THR A 429 -3.14 19.19 -12.26
N GLU A 430 -2.92 17.93 -11.93
CA GLU A 430 -3.72 16.80 -12.43
C GLU A 430 -5.03 16.74 -11.65
N GLN A 431 -6.10 17.29 -12.24
CA GLN A 431 -7.43 17.33 -11.63
C GLN A 431 -7.99 15.92 -11.46
N SER A 432 -8.55 15.64 -10.27
CA SER A 432 -9.26 14.39 -10.06
C SER A 432 -10.71 14.50 -10.54
N THR A 433 -11.20 13.48 -11.24
CA THR A 433 -12.59 13.41 -11.71
C THR A 433 -13.60 13.18 -10.58
N ALA A 434 -13.15 12.69 -9.42
CA ALA A 434 -14.01 12.36 -8.28
C ALA A 434 -13.96 13.44 -7.18
N TRP A 435 -13.43 14.62 -7.48
CA TRP A 435 -13.23 15.68 -6.50
C TRP A 435 -13.41 17.08 -7.11
N ASP A 436 -14.10 17.96 -6.38
CA ASP A 436 -14.29 19.36 -6.77
C ASP A 436 -13.61 20.28 -5.75
N GLY A 437 -12.46 20.82 -6.14
CA GLY A 437 -11.72 21.77 -5.30
C GLY A 437 -12.41 23.13 -5.15
N ALA A 438 -13.25 23.55 -6.11
CA ALA A 438 -14.01 24.79 -6.00
C ALA A 438 -15.15 24.64 -4.98
N ALA A 439 -15.88 23.53 -5.01
CA ALA A 439 -16.88 23.21 -3.99
C ALA A 439 -16.27 23.13 -2.58
N LEU A 440 -15.07 22.54 -2.44
CA LEU A 440 -14.36 22.57 -1.16
C LEU A 440 -13.99 24.00 -0.76
N THR A 441 -13.53 24.84 -1.69
CA THR A 441 -13.14 26.23 -1.40
C THR A 441 -14.30 26.99 -0.75
N VAL A 442 -15.50 26.89 -1.32
CA VAL A 442 -16.71 27.50 -0.75
C VAL A 442 -16.93 27.02 0.69
N LYS A 443 -16.99 25.70 0.90
CA LYS A 443 -17.21 25.13 2.24
C LYS A 443 -16.09 25.47 3.24
N PHE A 444 -14.86 25.56 2.77
CA PHE A 444 -13.70 25.91 3.60
C PHE A 444 -13.84 27.34 4.13
N VAL A 445 -14.22 28.28 3.27
CA VAL A 445 -14.46 29.68 3.65
C VAL A 445 -15.62 29.79 4.63
N GLU A 446 -16.74 29.10 4.36
CA GLU A 446 -17.91 29.06 5.24
C GLU A 446 -17.56 28.50 6.63
N ALA A 447 -16.74 27.46 6.70
CA ALA A 447 -16.34 26.85 7.96
C ALA A 447 -15.38 27.74 8.79
N VAL A 448 -14.44 28.42 8.14
CA VAL A 448 -13.38 29.19 8.82
C VAL A 448 -13.78 30.63 9.15
N LEU A 449 -14.58 31.30 8.31
CA LEU A 449 -14.89 32.73 8.45
C LEU A 449 -16.23 33.04 9.15
N MET A 450 -16.88 32.04 9.75
CA MET A 450 -18.17 32.12 10.44
C MET A 450 -19.39 32.04 9.50
N GLY A 451 -20.14 30.95 9.64
CA GLY A 451 -21.54 30.89 9.23
C GLY A 451 -22.08 29.48 9.05
N LYS A 452 -22.68 28.88 10.10
CA LYS A 452 -23.52 27.67 9.91
C LYS A 452 -24.81 28.00 9.16
N GLU A 453 -25.20 29.28 9.16
CA GLU A 453 -26.39 29.80 8.49
C GLU A 453 -26.06 30.37 7.11
N GLU A 454 -27.01 30.25 6.17
CA GLU A 454 -26.80 30.56 4.75
C GLU A 454 -26.47 32.04 4.48
N GLU A 455 -27.03 32.95 5.28
CA GLU A 455 -26.78 34.40 5.14
C GLU A 455 -25.40 34.80 5.68
N GLU A 456 -24.96 34.21 6.80
CA GLU A 456 -23.60 34.39 7.33
C GLU A 456 -22.55 33.85 6.34
N ALA A 457 -22.83 32.71 5.70
CA ALA A 457 -21.98 32.15 4.64
C ALA A 457 -21.85 33.08 3.42
N LYS A 458 -22.94 33.74 2.99
CA LYS A 458 -22.89 34.75 1.89
C LYS A 458 -22.08 35.98 2.28
N GLU A 459 -22.27 36.48 3.50
CA GLU A 459 -21.50 37.60 4.06
C GLU A 459 -20.01 37.27 4.17
N ALA A 460 -19.64 36.08 4.66
CA ALA A 460 -18.26 35.62 4.77
C ALA A 460 -17.56 35.57 3.40
N ARG A 461 -18.24 34.99 2.39
CA ARG A 461 -17.72 34.95 1.00
C ARG A 461 -17.50 36.35 0.44
N LYS A 462 -18.48 37.24 0.61
CA LYS A 462 -18.41 38.63 0.14
C LYS A 462 -17.28 39.39 0.84
N THR A 463 -17.11 39.18 2.14
CA THR A 463 -16.04 39.78 2.94
C THR A 463 -14.67 39.34 2.43
N LEU A 464 -14.46 38.03 2.25
CA LEU A 464 -13.20 37.51 1.72
C LEU A 464 -12.93 38.01 0.30
N LYS A 465 -13.93 38.01 -0.58
CA LYS A 465 -13.80 38.55 -1.94
C LYS A 465 -13.46 40.04 -1.93
N GLY A 466 -13.98 40.79 -0.95
CA GLY A 466 -13.66 42.19 -0.72
C GLY A 466 -12.20 42.43 -0.33
N TRP A 467 -11.57 41.51 0.40
CA TRP A 467 -10.13 41.58 0.72
C TRP A 467 -9.26 41.47 -0.54
N PHE A 468 -9.75 40.79 -1.57
CA PHE A 468 -9.09 40.65 -2.87
C PHE A 468 -9.67 41.62 -3.91
N GLY A 469 -9.66 42.92 -3.59
CA GLY A 469 -10.03 43.99 -4.51
C GLY A 469 -9.14 44.05 -5.77
N LYS A 470 -9.54 44.88 -6.75
CA LYS A 470 -8.84 45.00 -8.05
C LYS A 470 -7.35 45.32 -7.92
N GLU A 471 -6.97 46.11 -6.93
CA GLU A 471 -5.57 46.49 -6.69
C GLU A 471 -4.76 45.30 -6.17
N VAL A 472 -5.27 44.60 -5.15
CA VAL A 472 -4.65 43.40 -4.57
C VAL A 472 -4.53 42.29 -5.62
N VAL A 473 -5.56 42.08 -6.44
CA VAL A 473 -5.51 41.11 -7.54
C VAL A 473 -4.42 41.45 -8.54
N LYS A 474 -4.30 42.72 -8.96
CA LYS A 474 -3.23 43.17 -9.87
C LYS A 474 -1.84 43.00 -9.26
N GLU A 475 -1.69 43.27 -7.96
CA GLU A 475 -0.43 43.06 -7.24
C GLU A 475 -0.05 41.57 -7.24
N ILE A 476 -1.00 40.68 -6.94
CA ILE A 476 -0.81 39.23 -6.98
C ILE A 476 -0.47 38.75 -8.40
N GLU A 477 -1.15 39.28 -9.42
CA GLU A 477 -0.87 38.97 -10.82
C GLU A 477 0.54 39.40 -11.24
N GLY A 478 0.99 40.58 -10.79
CA GLY A 478 2.32 41.13 -11.04
C GLY A 478 3.45 40.45 -10.24
N GLY A 479 3.14 39.84 -9.09
CA GLY A 479 4.13 39.19 -8.23
C GLY A 479 4.67 37.87 -8.77
N GLU A 480 5.85 37.44 -8.32
CA GLU A 480 6.48 36.17 -8.73
C GLU A 480 6.06 34.95 -7.88
N THR A 481 5.05 35.11 -7.03
CA THR A 481 4.65 34.09 -6.05
C THR A 481 4.08 32.84 -6.71
N LYS A 482 4.59 31.68 -6.29
CA LYS A 482 4.12 30.37 -6.79
C LYS A 482 2.71 30.09 -6.27
N GLY A 483 1.82 29.68 -7.17
CA GLY A 483 0.43 29.36 -6.82
C GLY A 483 -0.56 30.51 -6.97
N LYS A 484 -0.12 31.71 -7.38
CA LYS A 484 -0.99 32.87 -7.62
C LYS A 484 -2.19 32.57 -8.53
N LYS A 485 -1.98 31.80 -9.60
CA LYS A 485 -3.04 31.41 -10.55
C LYS A 485 -4.14 30.60 -9.87
N VAL A 486 -3.75 29.62 -9.04
CA VAL A 486 -4.71 28.79 -8.28
C VAL A 486 -5.47 29.64 -7.28
N LEU A 487 -4.79 30.54 -6.55
CA LEU A 487 -5.42 31.43 -5.59
C LEU A 487 -6.48 32.31 -6.25
N LEU A 488 -6.14 32.96 -7.36
CA LEU A 488 -7.07 33.82 -8.11
C LEU A 488 -8.25 33.04 -8.69
N GLU A 489 -8.01 31.83 -9.22
CA GLU A 489 -9.07 30.94 -9.67
C GLU A 489 -10.04 30.59 -8.53
N LYS A 490 -9.53 30.32 -7.33
CA LYS A 490 -10.37 29.97 -6.18
C LYS A 490 -11.12 31.16 -5.61
N ILE A 491 -10.52 32.35 -5.61
CA ILE A 491 -11.23 33.60 -5.24
C ILE A 491 -12.33 33.90 -6.25
N ALA A 492 -12.10 33.66 -7.54
CA ALA A 492 -13.12 33.85 -8.57
C ALA A 492 -14.30 32.88 -8.44
N ALA A 493 -14.07 31.70 -7.83
CA ALA A 493 -15.08 30.69 -7.55
C ALA A 493 -15.93 30.98 -6.30
N LEU A 494 -15.54 31.95 -5.47
CA LEU A 494 -16.35 32.49 -4.36
C LEU A 494 -17.35 33.53 -4.87
#